data_AF-A0A9E1IJM2-F1
#
_entry.id   AF-A0A9E1IJM2-F1
#
_cell.length_a   1.000
_cell.length_b   1.000
_cell.length_c   1.000
_cell.angle_alpha   90.00
_cell.angle_beta   90.00
_cell.angle_gamma   90.00
#
_symmetry.space_group_name_H-M   'P 1'
#
loop_
_entity.id
_entity.type
_entity.pdbx_description
1 polymer ?
#
loop_
_entity_poly.entity_id
_entity_poly.type
_entity_poly.pdbx_seq_one_letter_code
_entity_poly.pdbx_strand_id
1 'polypeptide(L)'
;KEALKLDEMDISYNIDCRNLDDTPDLNEDGTNEDEIEKLRLQDPLDVCKRGKTYPLEWETWIDEGAWRVVGEDLAPWRGEAIMTSEGDFQVTFHHRMPGKADMRFAFAIDPVFQPEQCVESDDGDSTELVPIDGNWLDGWTGDLTDLAEEDEIHPGLSNFEDDLDNSTLYYLNARSYQFDPENTEEYWSVPLTWRAGFASGKFAEEYFHARTVRYGEPPIYASFEAEDGGDPEEEQIFYCGAQDTCEKECKAVNRIADDIADELTWAGPNGDQDDAETWFRPMVHCNTWRDTDLEGPLEAGEPDGRPPGLDGWVGLHYNWVILDDSSTLEVGGSASGAFGMVFDGDESRSKFFISGHFNVDRIKADRWTTDDIKSIKLAQNGTTLCE
;
A
#
# COMPACT_ATOMS: atom_id res chain seq x y z
N LYS A 1 13.30 -37.52 9.31
CA LYS A 1 12.62 -36.25 9.65
C LYS A 1 12.92 -36.00 11.11
N GLU A 2 14.04 -35.34 11.38
CA GLU A 2 14.35 -34.89 12.73
C GLU A 2 13.32 -33.83 13.11
N ALA A 3 12.82 -33.90 14.34
CA ALA A 3 11.97 -32.87 14.89
C ALA A 3 12.82 -31.60 15.01
N LEU A 4 12.37 -30.51 14.40
CA LEU A 4 12.94 -29.19 14.66
C LEU A 4 12.87 -28.92 16.16
N LYS A 5 14.03 -28.62 16.76
CA LYS A 5 14.13 -28.11 18.12
C LYS A 5 13.95 -26.60 18.05
N LEU A 6 12.86 -26.12 18.61
CA LEU A 6 12.44 -24.72 18.58
C LEU A 6 13.40 -23.79 19.35
N ASP A 7 14.23 -24.38 20.20
CA ASP A 7 15.21 -23.78 21.10
C ASP A 7 16.56 -23.45 20.42
N GLU A 8 16.71 -23.72 19.12
CA GLU A 8 17.92 -23.45 18.32
C GLU A 8 17.68 -22.43 17.18
N MET A 9 16.49 -21.82 17.08
CA MET A 9 16.16 -20.80 16.08
C MET A 9 16.16 -19.40 16.73
N ASP A 10 16.86 -18.43 16.12
CA ASP A 10 16.89 -17.02 16.52
C ASP A 10 15.59 -16.31 16.05
N ILE A 11 14.44 -16.86 16.43
CA ILE A 11 13.13 -16.26 16.15
C ILE A 11 12.72 -15.49 17.38
N SER A 12 12.77 -14.16 17.31
CA SER A 12 12.31 -13.30 18.40
C SER A 12 10.77 -13.30 18.45
N TYR A 13 10.19 -14.26 19.15
CA TYR A 13 8.92 -14.00 19.80
C TYR A 13 9.21 -13.11 21.00
N ASN A 14 8.57 -11.94 21.07
CA ASN A 14 8.20 -11.49 22.40
C ASN A 14 7.09 -12.46 22.86
N ILE A 15 7.48 -13.44 23.64
CA ILE A 15 6.59 -14.16 24.54
C ILE A 15 6.33 -13.16 25.67
N ASP A 16 5.05 -12.94 26.00
CA ASP A 16 4.76 -12.47 27.36
C ASP A 16 5.34 -13.52 28.31
N CYS A 17 6.49 -13.23 28.92
CA CYS A 17 7.23 -14.16 29.78
C CYS A 17 6.53 -14.42 31.14
N ARG A 18 5.25 -14.09 31.28
CA ARG A 18 4.46 -14.39 32.48
C ARG A 18 3.84 -15.78 32.39
N ASN A 19 3.84 -16.48 33.52
CA ASN A 19 2.86 -17.54 33.78
C ASN A 19 1.53 -16.83 34.07
N LEU A 20 0.52 -16.97 33.20
CA LEU A 20 -0.80 -16.36 33.38
C LEU A 20 -1.63 -16.99 34.53
N ASP A 21 -1.06 -17.93 35.29
CA ASP A 21 -1.68 -18.55 36.46
C ASP A 21 -1.53 -17.72 37.74
N ASP A 22 -0.73 -16.64 37.73
CA ASP A 22 -0.58 -15.78 38.90
C ASP A 22 -1.65 -14.68 38.86
N THR A 23 -2.85 -15.00 39.36
CA THR A 23 -3.81 -13.96 39.75
C THR A 23 -3.15 -13.04 40.78
N PRO A 24 -3.13 -11.72 40.54
CA PRO A 24 -2.49 -10.77 41.45
C PRO A 24 -3.11 -10.87 42.84
N ASP A 25 -2.25 -10.89 43.86
CA ASP A 25 -2.69 -10.98 45.26
C ASP A 25 -3.17 -9.58 45.70
N LEU A 26 -4.37 -9.22 45.28
CA LEU A 26 -4.99 -7.93 45.59
C LEU A 26 -5.36 -7.88 47.08
N ASN A 27 -5.21 -6.72 47.72
CA ASN A 27 -5.75 -6.52 49.06
C ASN A 27 -7.29 -6.66 49.03
N GLU A 28 -7.93 -6.80 50.20
CA GLU A 28 -9.40 -6.94 50.31
C GLU A 28 -10.20 -5.79 49.67
N ASP A 29 -9.57 -4.63 49.45
CA ASP A 29 -10.15 -3.46 48.78
C ASP A 29 -9.89 -3.41 47.26
N GLY A 30 -9.24 -4.44 46.70
CA GLY A 30 -8.89 -4.53 45.29
C GLY A 30 -7.66 -3.72 44.90
N THR A 31 -6.95 -3.12 45.85
CA THR A 31 -5.77 -2.30 45.57
C THR A 31 -4.52 -2.99 46.06
N ASN A 32 -3.57 -3.28 45.19
CA ASN A 32 -2.21 -3.61 45.59
C ASN A 32 -1.31 -3.01 44.53
N GLU A 33 -0.86 -1.76 44.77
CA GLU A 33 -0.11 -0.99 43.78
C GLU A 33 1.11 -1.77 43.27
N ASP A 34 1.83 -2.51 44.11
CA ASP A 34 2.98 -3.31 43.69
C ASP A 34 2.59 -4.52 42.80
N GLU A 35 1.41 -5.12 43.00
CA GLU A 35 0.90 -6.19 42.13
C GLU A 35 0.29 -5.61 40.85
N ILE A 36 -0.39 -4.46 40.93
CA ILE A 36 -0.92 -3.73 39.77
C ILE A 36 0.23 -3.21 38.89
N GLU A 37 1.34 -2.75 39.48
CA GLU A 37 2.55 -2.34 38.77
C GLU A 37 3.24 -3.52 38.08
N LYS A 38 3.13 -4.75 38.62
CA LYS A 38 3.59 -5.98 37.94
C LYS A 38 2.68 -6.42 36.81
N LEU A 39 1.39 -6.04 36.86
CA LEU A 39 0.44 -6.28 35.78
C LEU A 39 0.50 -5.19 34.70
N ARG A 40 0.98 -3.99 35.04
CA ARG A 40 1.28 -2.95 34.07
C ARG A 40 2.25 -3.56 33.06
N LEU A 41 1.82 -3.53 31.80
CA LEU A 41 2.72 -3.78 30.69
C LEU A 41 3.91 -2.85 30.90
N GLN A 42 5.14 -3.37 30.77
CA GLN A 42 6.27 -2.45 30.60
C GLN A 42 5.92 -1.49 29.48
N ASP A 43 6.34 -0.23 29.62
CA ASP A 43 6.14 0.78 28.60
C ASP A 43 6.49 0.19 27.22
N PRO A 44 5.76 0.56 26.16
CA PRO A 44 6.11 0.19 24.78
C PRO A 44 7.60 0.43 24.57
N LEU A 45 8.22 -0.33 23.65
CA LEU A 45 9.57 -0.16 23.10
C LEU A 45 10.39 0.96 23.77
N ASP A 46 11.63 0.70 24.25
CA ASP A 46 12.53 1.77 24.73
C ASP A 46 13.03 2.65 23.54
N VAL A 47 12.10 3.24 22.77
CA VAL A 47 12.25 4.28 21.73
C VAL A 47 12.83 5.54 22.38
N CYS A 48 12.65 5.71 23.69
CA CYS A 48 13.14 6.81 24.52
C CYS A 48 14.67 6.99 24.55
N LYS A 49 15.47 6.18 23.85
CA LYS A 49 16.94 6.29 23.82
C LYS A 49 17.59 6.63 22.48
N ARG A 50 16.84 6.98 21.43
CA ARG A 50 17.43 7.28 20.10
C ARG A 50 17.24 8.74 19.66
N GLY A 51 18.05 9.15 18.69
CA GLY A 51 18.43 10.53 18.37
C GLY A 51 17.32 11.50 17.95
N LYS A 52 17.71 12.59 17.28
CA LYS A 52 16.95 13.84 17.07
C LYS A 52 15.57 13.75 16.35
N THR A 53 15.08 12.57 16.02
CA THR A 53 13.89 12.30 15.19
C THR A 53 12.67 11.82 16.01
N TYR A 54 12.65 12.08 17.32
CA TYR A 54 11.47 11.87 18.17
C TYR A 54 10.83 13.21 18.57
N PRO A 55 9.49 13.37 18.53
CA PRO A 55 8.47 12.34 18.26
C PRO A 55 8.39 11.92 16.79
N LEU A 56 7.77 10.78 16.53
CA LEU A 56 7.42 10.35 15.17
C LEU A 56 6.29 11.26 14.68
N GLU A 57 6.38 11.70 13.43
CA GLU A 57 5.47 12.66 12.84
C GLU A 57 4.46 11.96 11.92
N TRP A 58 4.85 10.91 11.20
CA TRP A 58 4.06 10.38 10.09
C TRP A 58 3.32 9.07 10.41
N GLU A 59 3.97 8.12 11.06
CA GLU A 59 3.43 6.82 11.43
C GLU A 59 3.09 6.78 12.93
N THR A 60 2.12 7.61 13.32
CA THR A 60 1.73 7.86 14.73
C THR A 60 1.38 6.62 15.55
N TRP A 61 0.97 5.52 14.91
CA TRP A 61 0.71 4.25 15.59
C TRP A 61 1.96 3.65 16.24
N ILE A 62 3.16 4.01 15.77
CA ILE A 62 4.42 3.56 16.37
C ILE A 62 4.59 4.17 17.77
N ASP A 63 4.04 5.36 18.00
CA ASP A 63 4.03 6.03 19.31
C ASP A 63 2.96 5.46 20.25
N GLU A 64 2.01 4.66 19.75
CA GLU A 64 1.02 4.02 20.60
C GLU A 64 1.68 2.96 21.49
N GLY A 65 1.11 2.77 22.69
CA GLY A 65 1.51 1.68 23.58
C GLY A 65 1.17 0.30 23.01
N ALA A 66 1.90 -0.72 23.46
CA ALA A 66 1.60 -2.15 23.25
C ALA A 66 1.88 -2.74 21.85
N TRP A 67 2.68 -2.09 21.02
CA TRP A 67 3.14 -2.67 19.76
C TRP A 67 4.36 -3.58 19.93
N ARG A 68 4.43 -4.60 19.07
CA ARG A 68 5.58 -5.51 18.94
C ARG A 68 5.96 -5.58 17.48
N VAL A 69 7.21 -5.25 17.20
CA VAL A 69 7.75 -5.34 15.84
C VAL A 69 8.49 -6.66 15.70
N VAL A 70 8.17 -7.38 14.63
CA VAL A 70 8.79 -8.66 14.26
C VAL A 70 9.21 -8.52 12.81
N GLY A 71 10.47 -8.83 12.52
CA GLY A 71 11.00 -8.93 11.17
C GLY A 71 11.46 -10.36 10.93
N GLU A 72 11.05 -10.95 9.81
CA GLU A 72 11.47 -12.30 9.42
C GLU A 72 11.50 -12.43 7.89
N ASP A 73 12.47 -13.20 7.40
CA ASP A 73 12.46 -13.63 6.00
C ASP A 73 11.31 -14.60 5.77
N LEU A 74 10.42 -14.23 4.86
CA LEU A 74 9.35 -15.13 4.47
C LEU A 74 9.89 -16.20 3.52
N ALA A 75 9.68 -17.46 3.88
CA ALA A 75 9.84 -18.60 2.99
C ALA A 75 8.46 -19.16 2.60
N PRO A 76 7.77 -18.61 1.57
CA PRO A 76 6.48 -19.11 1.14
C PRO A 76 6.55 -20.61 0.81
N TRP A 77 5.70 -21.41 1.43
CA TRP A 77 5.63 -22.85 1.16
C TRP A 77 4.79 -23.18 -0.07
N ARG A 78 3.98 -22.21 -0.51
CA ARG A 78 3.17 -22.28 -1.73
C ARG A 78 2.95 -20.88 -2.26
N GLY A 79 3.20 -20.71 -3.55
CA GLY A 79 2.71 -19.61 -4.37
C GLY A 79 1.68 -20.12 -5.37
N GLU A 80 0.74 -19.27 -5.75
CA GLU A 80 -0.18 -19.54 -6.86
C GLU A 80 -0.43 -18.25 -7.64
N ALA A 81 -0.27 -18.34 -8.96
CA ALA A 81 -0.60 -17.26 -9.87
C ALA A 81 -1.71 -17.70 -10.82
N ILE A 82 -2.71 -16.83 -10.99
CA ILE A 82 -3.87 -17.08 -11.83
C ILE A 82 -4.19 -15.84 -12.68
N MET A 83 -4.77 -16.07 -13.85
CA MET A 83 -5.63 -15.07 -14.49
C MET A 83 -7.05 -15.28 -13.99
N THR A 84 -7.64 -14.25 -13.38
CA THR A 84 -9.03 -14.28 -12.93
C THR A 84 -9.99 -14.34 -14.11
N SER A 85 -11.26 -14.64 -13.85
CA SER A 85 -12.29 -14.57 -14.91
C SER A 85 -12.54 -13.16 -15.43
N GLU A 86 -12.12 -12.15 -14.68
CA GLU A 86 -12.29 -10.73 -15.02
C GLU A 86 -11.11 -10.20 -15.86
N GLY A 87 -10.04 -10.98 -16.00
CA GLY A 87 -8.85 -10.61 -16.77
C GLY A 87 -7.67 -10.16 -15.91
N ASP A 88 -7.84 -10.12 -14.59
CA ASP A 88 -6.79 -9.67 -13.67
C ASP A 88 -5.71 -10.74 -13.49
N PHE A 89 -4.46 -10.29 -13.35
CA PHE A 89 -3.36 -11.12 -12.91
C PHE A 89 -3.30 -11.13 -11.38
N GLN A 90 -3.46 -12.29 -10.75
CA GLN A 90 -3.41 -12.43 -9.30
C GLN A 90 -2.27 -13.37 -8.88
N VAL A 91 -1.50 -12.96 -7.87
CA VAL A 91 -0.52 -13.80 -7.18
C VAL A 91 -0.90 -13.95 -5.72
N THR A 92 -0.79 -15.17 -5.19
CA THR A 92 -1.07 -15.49 -3.79
C THR A 92 0.09 -16.25 -3.19
N PHE A 93 0.48 -15.85 -1.99
CA PHE A 93 1.57 -16.43 -1.21
C PHE A 93 1.01 -17.05 0.06
N HIS A 94 1.55 -18.20 0.44
CA HIS A 94 1.28 -18.85 1.72
C HIS A 94 2.58 -19.06 2.47
N HIS A 95 2.64 -18.56 3.70
CA HIS A 95 3.74 -18.71 4.62
C HIS A 95 3.29 -19.46 5.87
N ARG A 96 4.14 -20.38 6.38
CA ARG A 96 3.78 -21.19 7.55
C ARG A 96 4.11 -20.45 8.82
N MET A 97 3.07 -20.10 9.55
CA MET A 97 3.24 -19.57 10.88
C MET A 97 3.41 -20.71 11.92
N PRO A 98 3.97 -20.39 13.09
CA PRO A 98 3.98 -21.29 14.24
C PRO A 98 2.59 -21.81 14.60
N GLY A 99 2.54 -22.96 15.27
CA GLY A 99 1.25 -23.58 15.63
C GLY A 99 0.47 -24.14 14.43
N LYS A 100 1.08 -24.22 13.23
CA LYS A 100 0.43 -24.61 11.96
C LYS A 100 -0.60 -23.61 11.44
N ALA A 101 -0.55 -22.36 11.93
CA ALA A 101 -1.29 -21.28 11.31
C ALA A 101 -0.72 -20.98 9.91
N ASP A 102 -1.54 -20.36 9.08
CA ASP A 102 -1.18 -19.96 7.72
C ASP A 102 -1.29 -18.45 7.66
N MET A 103 -0.20 -17.79 7.26
CA MET A 103 -0.25 -16.41 6.79
C MET A 103 -0.37 -16.49 5.29
N ARG A 104 -1.37 -15.79 4.73
CA ARG A 104 -1.54 -15.69 3.29
C ARG A 104 -1.77 -14.24 2.91
N PHE A 105 -1.20 -13.84 1.79
CA PHE A 105 -1.49 -12.56 1.19
C PHE A 105 -1.53 -12.73 -0.32
N ALA A 106 -2.29 -11.85 -0.95
CA ALA A 106 -2.47 -11.86 -2.37
C ALA A 106 -2.57 -10.43 -2.88
N PHE A 107 -2.11 -10.25 -4.11
CA PHE A 107 -2.40 -9.07 -4.90
C PHE A 107 -3.01 -9.48 -6.23
N ALA A 108 -3.82 -8.60 -6.78
CA ALA A 108 -4.36 -8.66 -8.12
C ALA A 108 -4.11 -7.33 -8.81
N ILE A 109 -3.77 -7.36 -10.09
CA ILE A 109 -3.63 -6.19 -10.95
C ILE A 109 -4.46 -6.38 -12.22
N ASP A 110 -4.99 -5.30 -12.76
CA ASP A 110 -5.47 -5.25 -14.13
C ASP A 110 -4.26 -5.08 -15.07
N PRO A 111 -3.87 -6.11 -15.84
CA PRO A 111 -2.67 -6.05 -16.67
C PRO A 111 -2.76 -5.01 -17.79
N VAL A 112 -3.97 -4.61 -18.17
CA VAL A 112 -4.24 -3.62 -19.22
C VAL A 112 -4.80 -2.32 -18.65
N PHE A 113 -4.54 -2.06 -17.36
CA PHE A 113 -5.05 -0.90 -16.65
C PHE A 113 -4.81 0.39 -17.44
N GLN A 114 -5.92 0.98 -17.88
CA GLN A 114 -5.93 2.24 -18.57
C GLN A 114 -7.32 2.85 -18.37
N PRO A 115 -7.49 3.86 -17.50
CA PRO A 115 -8.76 4.55 -17.35
C PRO A 115 -9.23 5.14 -18.69
N GLU A 116 -10.50 4.93 -19.01
CA GLU A 116 -11.12 5.39 -20.25
C GLU A 116 -12.39 6.19 -19.97
N GLN A 117 -12.69 7.15 -20.84
CA GLN A 117 -13.93 7.91 -20.87
C GLN A 117 -14.63 7.77 -22.22
N CYS A 118 -15.95 7.92 -22.19
CA CYS A 118 -16.76 8.04 -23.39
C CYS A 118 -16.71 9.46 -23.92
N VAL A 119 -16.18 9.65 -25.13
CA VAL A 119 -16.21 10.92 -25.84
C VAL A 119 -17.08 10.80 -27.08
N GLU A 120 -17.97 11.78 -27.27
CA GLU A 120 -18.79 11.88 -28.49
C GLU A 120 -17.89 12.27 -29.67
N SER A 121 -18.00 11.56 -30.78
CA SER A 121 -17.22 11.84 -31.99
C SER A 121 -17.57 13.22 -32.56
N ASP A 122 -16.64 13.81 -33.31
CA ASP A 122 -16.81 15.15 -33.92
C ASP A 122 -18.09 15.33 -34.77
N ASP A 123 -18.63 14.23 -35.30
CA ASP A 123 -19.86 14.20 -36.09
C ASP A 123 -21.16 14.04 -35.26
N GLY A 124 -21.05 13.79 -33.95
CA GLY A 124 -22.17 13.56 -33.04
C GLY A 124 -22.93 12.25 -33.29
N ASP A 125 -22.41 11.38 -34.17
CA ASP A 125 -23.08 10.16 -34.60
C ASP A 125 -22.55 8.92 -33.86
N SER A 126 -21.46 9.02 -33.11
CA SER A 126 -20.88 7.92 -32.33
C SER A 126 -20.25 8.37 -31.01
N THR A 127 -19.94 7.40 -30.17
CA THR A 127 -19.19 7.59 -28.93
C THR A 127 -18.03 6.61 -28.96
N GLU A 128 -16.82 7.09 -28.65
CA GLU A 128 -15.63 6.27 -28.56
C GLU A 128 -15.07 6.26 -27.13
N LEU A 129 -14.49 5.13 -26.74
CA LEU A 129 -13.69 5.04 -25.53
C LEU A 129 -12.32 5.60 -25.84
N VAL A 130 -11.94 6.64 -25.10
CA VAL A 130 -10.61 7.25 -25.19
C VAL A 130 -9.92 7.17 -23.83
N PRO A 131 -8.61 6.87 -23.80
CA PRO A 131 -7.82 6.97 -22.58
C PRO A 131 -7.98 8.33 -21.92
N ILE A 132 -8.15 8.33 -20.60
CA ILE A 132 -8.15 9.52 -19.77
C ILE A 132 -6.69 9.88 -19.48
N ASP A 133 -6.31 11.11 -19.82
CA ASP A 133 -5.03 11.75 -19.46
C ASP A 133 -3.75 11.00 -19.88
N GLY A 134 -3.81 10.24 -20.98
CA GLY A 134 -2.64 9.58 -21.57
C GLY A 134 -2.44 8.14 -21.09
N ASN A 135 -1.22 7.60 -21.20
CA ASN A 135 -0.92 6.23 -20.78
C ASN A 135 -0.50 6.21 -19.30
N TRP A 136 -1.36 5.66 -18.45
CA TRP A 136 -1.14 5.66 -16.99
C TRP A 136 0.01 4.77 -16.56
N LEU A 137 0.15 3.59 -17.18
CA LEU A 137 1.22 2.66 -16.84
C LEU A 137 2.58 3.21 -17.27
N ASP A 138 2.67 3.87 -18.43
CA ASP A 138 3.91 4.55 -18.84
C ASP A 138 4.24 5.69 -17.87
N GLY A 139 3.23 6.47 -17.47
CA GLY A 139 3.41 7.58 -16.53
C GLY A 139 3.86 7.13 -15.14
N TRP A 140 3.25 6.09 -14.57
CA TRP A 140 3.67 5.49 -13.30
C TRP A 140 5.05 4.84 -13.39
N THR A 141 5.35 4.18 -14.50
CA THR A 141 6.68 3.60 -14.73
C THR A 141 7.74 4.69 -14.90
N GLY A 142 7.36 5.87 -15.38
CA GLY A 142 8.19 7.07 -15.36
C GLY A 142 8.66 7.45 -13.95
N ASP A 143 7.78 7.34 -12.94
CA ASP A 143 8.15 7.61 -11.54
C ASP A 143 9.33 6.72 -11.08
N LEU A 144 9.41 5.46 -11.55
CA LEU A 144 10.55 4.58 -11.25
C LEU A 144 11.86 5.09 -11.84
N THR A 145 11.79 5.61 -13.07
CA THR A 145 12.97 6.08 -13.80
C THR A 145 13.51 7.34 -13.16
N ASP A 146 12.62 8.27 -12.78
CA ASP A 146 13.00 9.51 -12.09
C ASP A 146 13.69 9.20 -10.74
N LEU A 147 13.19 8.21 -10.00
CA LEU A 147 13.80 7.72 -8.75
C LEU A 147 15.17 7.04 -8.95
N ALA A 148 15.45 6.51 -10.15
CA ALA A 148 16.72 5.85 -10.48
C ALA A 148 17.79 6.82 -11.01
N GLU A 149 17.38 7.93 -11.65
CA GLU A 149 18.30 8.92 -12.24
C GLU A 149 18.87 9.94 -11.24
N GLU A 150 18.16 10.21 -10.14
CA GLU A 150 18.74 10.95 -9.02
C GLU A 150 19.79 10.04 -8.35
N ASP A 151 21.09 10.32 -8.55
CA ASP A 151 22.30 9.61 -8.04
C ASP A 151 22.30 9.21 -6.53
N GLU A 152 21.22 9.43 -5.81
CA GLU A 152 20.89 8.90 -4.49
C GLU A 152 19.83 7.81 -4.64
N ILE A 153 20.26 6.58 -4.97
CA ILE A 153 19.37 5.42 -4.97
C ILE A 153 18.69 5.36 -3.60
N HIS A 154 17.38 5.61 -3.58
CA HIS A 154 16.59 5.59 -2.37
C HIS A 154 16.75 4.22 -1.72
N PRO A 155 17.24 4.13 -0.47
CA PRO A 155 17.62 2.85 0.13
C PRO A 155 16.51 1.78 0.16
N GLY A 156 15.25 2.14 -0.05
CA GLY A 156 14.08 1.24 -0.04
C GLY A 156 13.74 0.68 -1.40
N LEU A 157 14.33 1.27 -2.44
CA LEU A 157 14.35 0.75 -3.80
C LEU A 157 15.70 0.17 -4.18
N SER A 158 16.74 0.35 -3.35
CA SER A 158 18.07 -0.21 -3.60
C SER A 158 18.05 -1.73 -3.81
N ASN A 159 17.16 -2.44 -3.09
CA ASN A 159 16.99 -3.89 -3.25
C ASN A 159 16.28 -4.29 -4.56
N PHE A 160 15.76 -3.32 -5.31
CA PHE A 160 14.99 -3.50 -6.54
C PHE A 160 15.67 -2.84 -7.75
N GLU A 161 16.89 -2.29 -7.62
CA GLU A 161 17.61 -1.61 -8.71
C GLU A 161 17.63 -2.42 -10.02
N ASP A 162 17.94 -3.72 -9.91
CA ASP A 162 18.00 -4.62 -11.06
C ASP A 162 16.62 -4.84 -11.73
N ASP A 163 15.53 -4.60 -10.99
CA ASP A 163 14.14 -4.74 -11.45
C ASP A 163 13.56 -3.42 -12.01
N LEU A 164 14.23 -2.28 -11.84
CA LEU A 164 13.72 -0.97 -12.32
C LEU A 164 13.86 -0.82 -13.84
N ASP A 165 14.90 -1.40 -14.43
CA ASP A 165 15.15 -1.31 -15.87
C ASP A 165 14.28 -2.32 -16.65
N ASN A 166 13.41 -1.82 -17.54
CA ASN A 166 12.49 -2.64 -18.36
C ASN A 166 11.44 -3.39 -17.52
N SER A 167 10.76 -2.63 -16.68
CA SER A 167 9.62 -3.12 -15.91
C SER A 167 8.45 -2.17 -16.01
N THR A 168 7.28 -2.64 -15.58
CA THR A 168 6.04 -1.87 -15.50
C THR A 168 5.60 -1.75 -14.04
N LEU A 169 5.34 -0.52 -13.58
CA LEU A 169 4.83 -0.24 -12.24
C LEU A 169 3.30 -0.29 -12.19
N TYR A 170 2.78 -0.99 -11.19
CA TYR A 170 1.36 -0.99 -10.82
C TYR A 170 1.19 -0.52 -9.38
N TYR A 171 0.49 0.60 -9.19
CA TYR A 171 0.02 1.00 -7.87
C TYR A 171 -1.26 0.22 -7.51
N LEU A 172 -1.29 -0.38 -6.31
CA LEU A 172 -2.47 -1.11 -5.83
C LEU A 172 -3.46 -0.12 -5.18
N ASN A 173 -4.12 0.66 -6.02
CA ASN A 173 -4.93 1.80 -5.60
C ASN A 173 -6.41 1.45 -5.29
N ALA A 174 -6.81 0.18 -5.28
CA ALA A 174 -8.17 -0.16 -4.86
C ALA A 174 -8.43 0.33 -3.43
N ARG A 175 -9.64 0.88 -3.21
CA ARG A 175 -10.07 1.55 -1.96
C ARG A 175 -9.42 2.92 -1.69
N SER A 176 -8.59 3.43 -2.59
CA SER A 176 -8.06 4.78 -2.45
C SER A 176 -9.19 5.79 -2.45
N TYR A 177 -9.05 6.77 -1.57
CA TYR A 177 -9.92 7.92 -1.47
C TYR A 177 -9.07 9.14 -1.13
N GLN A 178 -9.62 10.33 -1.37
CA GLN A 178 -9.02 11.60 -1.03
C GLN A 178 -10.11 12.54 -0.51
N PHE A 179 -9.70 13.57 0.23
CA PHE A 179 -10.58 14.65 0.67
C PHE A 179 -10.80 15.65 -0.48
N ASP A 180 -11.97 16.25 -0.56
CA ASP A 180 -12.18 17.39 -1.46
C ASP A 180 -11.47 18.62 -0.86
N PRO A 181 -10.53 19.27 -1.58
CA PRO A 181 -9.78 20.40 -1.05
C PRO A 181 -10.67 21.62 -0.84
N GLU A 182 -11.82 21.72 -1.54
CA GLU A 182 -12.80 22.79 -1.34
C GLU A 182 -13.76 22.49 -0.19
N ASN A 183 -13.93 21.22 0.17
CA ASN A 183 -14.83 20.77 1.24
C ASN A 183 -14.33 19.47 1.87
N THR A 184 -13.50 19.54 2.90
CA THR A 184 -12.89 18.35 3.52
C THR A 184 -13.88 17.44 4.25
N GLU A 185 -15.15 17.84 4.39
CA GLU A 185 -16.26 16.95 4.81
C GLU A 185 -16.69 15.96 3.71
N GLU A 186 -16.31 16.22 2.44
CA GLU A 186 -16.56 15.37 1.29
C GLU A 186 -15.30 14.56 0.93
N TYR A 187 -15.51 13.28 0.62
CA TYR A 187 -14.46 12.39 0.16
C TYR A 187 -14.77 11.86 -1.25
N TRP A 188 -13.75 11.83 -2.08
CA TRP A 188 -13.80 11.24 -3.41
C TRP A 188 -13.10 9.91 -3.38
N SER A 189 -13.67 8.91 -4.06
CA SER A 189 -13.06 7.59 -4.19
C SER A 189 -12.86 7.26 -5.66
N VAL A 190 -11.82 6.50 -5.97
CA VAL A 190 -11.56 6.09 -7.35
C VAL A 190 -12.71 5.22 -7.87
N PRO A 191 -13.28 5.53 -9.05
CA PRO A 191 -14.25 4.66 -9.71
C PRO A 191 -13.71 3.24 -9.87
N LEU A 192 -14.59 2.26 -10.00
CA LEU A 192 -14.17 0.86 -10.21
C LEU A 192 -13.23 0.70 -11.40
N THR A 193 -13.48 1.43 -12.49
CA THR A 193 -12.67 1.43 -13.72
C THR A 193 -11.31 2.11 -13.58
N TRP A 194 -11.05 2.80 -12.47
CA TRP A 194 -9.80 3.48 -12.18
C TRP A 194 -8.95 2.71 -11.15
N ARG A 195 -9.31 1.46 -10.87
CA ARG A 195 -8.58 0.59 -9.94
C ARG A 195 -7.62 -0.29 -10.71
N ALA A 196 -6.33 -0.03 -10.57
CA ALA A 196 -5.27 -0.80 -11.22
C ALA A 196 -4.95 -2.10 -10.49
N GLY A 197 -5.21 -2.15 -9.17
CA GLY A 197 -4.91 -3.35 -8.41
C GLY A 197 -5.40 -3.29 -6.98
N PHE A 198 -5.36 -4.46 -6.33
CA PHE A 198 -5.87 -4.71 -5.00
C PHE A 198 -4.92 -5.68 -4.27
N ALA A 199 -4.79 -5.52 -2.96
CA ALA A 199 -4.14 -6.52 -2.13
C ALA A 199 -4.91 -6.78 -0.83
N SER A 200 -4.83 -8.03 -0.37
CA SER A 200 -5.39 -8.45 0.92
C SER A 200 -4.57 -9.56 1.54
N GLY A 201 -4.67 -9.65 2.86
CA GLY A 201 -4.00 -10.66 3.67
C GLY A 201 -4.96 -11.37 4.60
N LYS A 202 -4.48 -12.48 5.13
CA LYS A 202 -5.06 -13.14 6.29
C LYS A 202 -3.91 -13.69 7.13
N PHE A 203 -3.88 -13.31 8.39
CA PHE A 203 -2.93 -13.82 9.37
C PHE A 203 -3.70 -14.59 10.43
N ALA A 204 -3.51 -15.91 10.46
CA ALA A 204 -4.31 -16.81 11.30
C ALA A 204 -5.83 -16.62 11.08
N GLU A 205 -6.56 -16.06 12.05
CA GLU A 205 -8.01 -15.85 11.95
C GLU A 205 -8.40 -14.46 11.42
N GLU A 206 -7.50 -13.49 11.51
CA GLU A 206 -7.75 -12.08 11.22
C GLU A 206 -7.52 -11.74 9.74
N TYR A 207 -8.36 -10.85 9.22
CA TYR A 207 -8.25 -10.31 7.88
C TYR A 207 -7.46 -9.02 7.86
N PHE A 208 -6.71 -8.86 6.77
CA PHE A 208 -5.84 -7.74 6.53
C PHE A 208 -6.17 -7.15 5.17
N HIS A 209 -6.16 -5.83 5.09
CA HIS A 209 -6.36 -5.13 3.84
C HIS A 209 -5.17 -4.24 3.55
N ALA A 210 -4.85 -4.09 2.26
CA ALA A 210 -3.82 -3.16 1.85
C ALA A 210 -4.16 -1.75 2.33
N ARG A 211 -3.18 -1.09 2.95
CA ARG A 211 -3.23 0.31 3.32
C ARG A 211 -3.55 1.16 2.09
N THR A 212 -4.49 2.08 2.24
CA THR A 212 -4.93 2.94 1.14
C THR A 212 -3.85 3.97 0.79
N VAL A 213 -3.89 4.47 -0.44
CA VAL A 213 -3.04 5.59 -0.86
C VAL A 213 -3.36 6.82 -0.02
N ARG A 214 -2.34 7.58 0.37
CA ARG A 214 -2.51 8.84 1.08
C ARG A 214 -2.29 10.00 0.13
N TYR A 215 -3.29 10.85 -0.03
CA TYR A 215 -3.18 12.09 -0.79
C TYR A 215 -3.06 13.29 0.17
N GLY A 216 -2.35 13.11 1.28
CA GLY A 216 -2.20 14.11 2.33
C GLY A 216 -1.37 13.53 3.47
N GLU A 217 -1.15 14.34 4.49
CA GLU A 217 -0.36 13.95 5.66
C GLU A 217 -0.89 12.61 6.25
N PRO A 218 -0.06 11.56 6.34
CA PRO A 218 -0.49 10.26 6.86
C PRO A 218 -1.22 10.29 8.22
N PRO A 219 -0.83 11.14 9.20
CA PRO A 219 -1.52 11.25 10.48
C PRO A 219 -2.99 11.63 10.36
N ILE A 220 -3.35 12.49 9.39
CA ILE A 220 -4.73 12.88 9.15
C ILE A 220 -5.54 11.67 8.73
N TYR A 221 -5.07 10.93 7.74
CA TYR A 221 -5.78 9.74 7.28
C TYR A 221 -5.88 8.67 8.36
N ALA A 222 -4.82 8.46 9.13
CA ALA A 222 -4.84 7.53 10.26
C ALA A 222 -5.88 7.96 11.32
N SER A 223 -5.95 9.26 11.65
CA SER A 223 -6.92 9.79 12.61
C SER A 223 -8.37 9.67 12.14
N PHE A 224 -8.59 9.88 10.83
CA PHE A 224 -9.90 9.74 10.20
C PHE A 224 -10.35 8.28 10.19
N GLU A 225 -9.47 7.35 9.78
CA GLU A 225 -9.75 5.91 9.78
C GLU A 225 -9.98 5.34 11.18
N ALA A 226 -9.36 5.94 12.20
CA ALA A 226 -9.59 5.61 13.60
C ALA A 226 -10.90 6.20 14.16
N GLU A 227 -11.63 7.03 13.40
CA GLU A 227 -12.79 7.81 13.84
C GLU A 227 -12.48 8.76 15.03
N ASP A 228 -11.21 9.11 15.22
CA ASP A 228 -10.70 9.85 16.39
C ASP A 228 -10.32 11.31 16.04
N GLY A 229 -10.30 11.68 14.75
CA GLY A 229 -9.85 12.97 14.23
C GLY A 229 -10.95 13.98 13.83
N GLY A 230 -10.54 15.24 13.64
CA GLY A 230 -11.31 16.24 12.89
C GLY A 230 -10.96 16.22 11.40
N ASP A 231 -11.72 16.94 10.58
CA ASP A 231 -11.43 17.06 9.14
C ASP A 231 -10.06 17.73 8.90
N PRO A 232 -9.31 17.33 7.86
CA PRO A 232 -8.03 17.98 7.54
C PRO A 232 -8.18 19.47 7.22
N GLU A 233 -7.12 20.22 7.50
CA GLU A 233 -6.90 21.54 6.91
C GLU A 233 -6.42 21.39 5.45
N GLU A 234 -6.72 22.37 4.59
CA GLU A 234 -6.36 22.35 3.16
C GLU A 234 -4.84 22.19 2.96
N GLU A 235 -4.02 22.76 3.84
CA GLU A 235 -2.56 22.67 3.76
C GLU A 235 -2.00 21.26 4.07
N GLN A 236 -2.83 20.37 4.63
CA GLN A 236 -2.44 18.99 4.95
C GLN A 236 -2.72 18.01 3.82
N ILE A 237 -3.29 18.51 2.73
CA ILE A 237 -3.73 17.78 1.57
C ILE A 237 -2.66 17.92 0.48
N PHE A 238 -2.27 16.83 -0.18
CA PHE A 238 -1.25 16.83 -1.22
C PHE A 238 -1.83 17.28 -2.57
N TYR A 239 -2.40 18.47 -2.61
CA TYR A 239 -3.08 19.03 -3.76
C TYR A 239 -2.32 20.23 -4.35
N CYS A 240 -1.94 20.10 -5.61
CA CYS A 240 -1.13 21.06 -6.35
C CYS A 240 -1.96 22.22 -6.93
N GLY A 241 -3.28 22.04 -7.11
CA GLY A 241 -4.12 23.04 -7.78
C GLY A 241 -4.41 24.30 -6.95
N ALA A 242 -4.02 24.35 -5.68
CA ALA A 242 -4.36 25.46 -4.79
C ALA A 242 -3.29 26.58 -4.72
N GLN A 243 -1.99 26.29 -4.61
CA GLN A 243 -1.01 27.34 -4.20
C GLN A 243 0.44 27.24 -4.74
N ASP A 244 0.88 26.15 -5.39
CA ASP A 244 2.28 25.95 -5.81
C ASP A 244 2.41 25.12 -7.10
N THR A 245 3.61 25.09 -7.69
CA THR A 245 3.92 24.15 -8.79
C THR A 245 3.95 22.71 -8.27
N CYS A 246 3.36 21.76 -8.99
CA CYS A 246 3.33 20.32 -8.63
C CYS A 246 4.70 19.74 -8.26
N GLU A 247 5.78 20.21 -8.89
CA GLU A 247 7.16 19.82 -8.58
C GLU A 247 7.56 20.08 -7.11
N LYS A 248 7.09 21.19 -6.53
CA LYS A 248 7.42 21.55 -5.13
C LYS A 248 6.69 20.63 -4.15
N GLU A 249 5.41 20.35 -4.41
CA GLU A 249 4.63 19.40 -3.61
C GLU A 249 5.20 17.99 -3.74
N CYS A 250 5.54 17.56 -4.95
CA CYS A 250 6.23 16.30 -5.21
C CYS A 250 7.50 16.14 -4.37
N LYS A 251 8.33 17.19 -4.28
CA LYS A 251 9.54 17.21 -3.42
C LYS A 251 9.20 17.15 -1.93
N ALA A 252 8.14 17.83 -1.50
CA ALA A 252 7.68 17.79 -0.11
C ALA A 252 7.20 16.38 0.25
N VAL A 253 6.38 15.75 -0.58
CA VAL A 253 5.87 14.39 -0.37
C VAL A 253 6.99 13.34 -0.45
N ASN A 254 7.98 13.51 -1.32
CA ASN A 254 9.17 12.64 -1.33
C ASN A 254 9.93 12.70 -0.02
N ARG A 255 10.08 13.89 0.57
CA ARG A 255 10.67 14.02 1.91
C ARG A 255 9.83 13.33 2.98
N ILE A 256 8.50 13.43 2.90
CA ILE A 256 7.61 12.69 3.81
C ILE A 256 7.80 11.17 3.64
N ALA A 257 7.94 10.67 2.42
CA ALA A 257 8.21 9.26 2.17
C ALA A 257 9.55 8.80 2.77
N ASP A 258 10.60 9.64 2.67
CA ASP A 258 11.90 9.38 3.30
C ASP A 258 11.79 9.38 4.83
N ASP A 259 11.09 10.36 5.41
CA ASP A 259 10.87 10.44 6.86
C ASP A 259 10.08 9.20 7.35
N ILE A 260 9.05 8.75 6.63
CA ILE A 260 8.33 7.49 6.95
C ILE A 260 9.26 6.28 6.90
N ALA A 261 10.12 6.19 5.88
CA ALA A 261 11.07 5.09 5.77
C ALA A 261 12.01 5.07 6.99
N ASP A 262 12.50 6.24 7.41
CA ASP A 262 13.29 6.39 8.63
C ASP A 262 12.51 5.94 9.87
N GLU A 263 11.28 6.42 10.07
CA GLU A 263 10.44 6.05 11.21
C GLU A 263 10.22 4.54 11.32
N LEU A 264 9.89 3.88 10.21
CA LEU A 264 9.68 2.44 10.16
C LEU A 264 10.97 1.65 10.43
N THR A 265 12.10 2.15 9.95
CA THR A 265 13.43 1.56 10.21
C THR A 265 13.77 1.62 11.68
N TRP A 266 13.49 2.75 12.33
CA TRP A 266 13.71 2.93 13.75
C TRP A 266 12.78 2.04 14.60
N ALA A 267 11.56 1.80 14.13
CA ALA A 267 10.62 0.88 14.75
C ALA A 267 11.01 -0.60 14.58
N GLY A 268 11.81 -0.92 13.55
CA GLY A 268 12.28 -2.26 13.22
C GLY A 268 12.98 -2.99 14.38
N PRO A 269 13.04 -4.34 14.36
CA PRO A 269 13.56 -5.16 15.47
C PRO A 269 15.02 -4.82 15.82
N ASN A 270 15.81 -4.44 14.82
CA ASN A 270 17.22 -4.11 14.96
C ASN A 270 17.40 -2.62 15.30
N GLY A 271 16.47 -1.76 14.86
CA GLY A 271 16.55 -0.29 14.90
C GLY A 271 17.94 0.23 14.51
N ASP A 272 18.60 -0.50 13.61
CA ASP A 272 19.91 -0.22 13.07
C ASP A 272 19.68 0.20 11.63
N GLN A 273 20.08 1.43 11.29
CA GLN A 273 19.88 2.00 9.96
C GLN A 273 20.71 1.29 8.89
N ASP A 274 21.69 0.47 9.30
CA ASP A 274 22.60 -0.21 8.38
C ASP A 274 21.99 -1.48 7.72
N ASP A 275 20.79 -1.91 8.12
CA ASP A 275 20.13 -3.11 7.59
C ASP A 275 19.16 -2.78 6.44
N ALA A 276 19.75 -2.35 5.31
CA ALA A 276 19.02 -1.92 4.10
C ALA A 276 18.05 -2.99 3.55
N GLU A 277 18.25 -4.27 3.87
CA GLU A 277 17.39 -5.38 3.44
C GLU A 277 15.96 -5.27 4.01
N THR A 278 15.76 -4.51 5.08
CA THR A 278 14.44 -4.32 5.73
C THR A 278 13.78 -2.97 5.45
N TRP A 279 14.39 -2.13 4.61
CA TRP A 279 13.90 -0.77 4.38
C TRP A 279 12.63 -0.77 3.53
N PHE A 280 11.56 -0.19 4.07
CA PHE A 280 10.37 0.14 3.32
C PHE A 280 10.28 1.63 3.10
N ARG A 281 9.97 2.03 1.88
CA ARG A 281 9.61 3.40 1.53
C ARG A 281 8.34 3.37 0.70
N PRO A 282 7.29 4.15 1.07
CA PRO A 282 6.16 4.35 0.18
C PRO A 282 6.62 5.00 -1.14
N MET A 283 5.99 4.62 -2.25
CA MET A 283 6.24 5.26 -3.54
C MET A 283 5.51 6.59 -3.63
N VAL A 284 6.08 7.56 -4.34
CA VAL A 284 5.44 8.85 -4.58
C VAL A 284 5.04 8.96 -6.03
N HIS A 285 3.76 9.17 -6.29
CA HIS A 285 3.24 9.48 -7.62
C HIS A 285 2.92 10.97 -7.68
N CYS A 286 3.73 11.72 -8.43
CA CYS A 286 3.57 13.17 -8.51
C CYS A 286 2.57 13.62 -9.58
N ASN A 287 2.10 12.70 -10.41
CA ASN A 287 1.12 12.96 -11.44
C ASN A 287 1.49 14.11 -12.41
N THR A 288 2.79 14.40 -12.54
CA THR A 288 3.36 15.50 -13.35
C THR A 288 3.37 15.20 -14.84
N TRP A 289 3.27 13.92 -15.22
CA TRP A 289 3.25 13.45 -16.60
C TRP A 289 1.89 13.62 -17.28
N ARG A 290 0.81 13.89 -16.52
CA ARG A 290 -0.51 14.16 -17.11
C ARG A 290 -0.43 15.48 -17.85
N ASP A 291 -0.56 15.36 -19.16
CA ASP A 291 -0.26 16.42 -20.10
C ASP A 291 -1.23 17.60 -19.89
N THR A 292 -0.71 18.72 -19.38
CA THR A 292 -1.43 19.99 -19.32
C THR A 292 -1.55 20.66 -20.70
N ASP A 293 -1.02 20.03 -21.78
CA ASP A 293 -1.03 20.52 -23.16
C ASP A 293 -2.43 20.46 -23.82
N LEU A 294 -3.46 20.97 -23.14
CA LEU A 294 -4.58 21.58 -23.86
C LEU A 294 -4.00 22.80 -24.60
N GLU A 295 -3.77 22.65 -25.91
CA GLU A 295 -3.23 23.64 -26.84
C GLU A 295 -3.69 25.09 -26.55
N GLY A 296 -2.91 25.77 -25.72
CA GLY A 296 -3.16 27.10 -25.21
C GLY A 296 -2.08 27.44 -24.17
N PRO A 297 -1.72 28.72 -23.98
CA PRO A 297 -0.80 29.11 -22.93
C PRO A 297 -1.52 29.04 -21.59
N LEU A 298 -1.74 27.82 -21.08
CA LEU A 298 -1.83 27.58 -19.66
C LEU A 298 -0.37 27.58 -19.16
N GLU A 299 -0.05 28.43 -18.19
CA GLU A 299 1.27 28.39 -17.58
C GLU A 299 1.47 26.99 -16.98
N ALA A 300 2.64 26.37 -17.18
CA ALA A 300 2.95 25.04 -16.65
C ALA A 300 2.56 24.97 -15.16
N GLY A 301 1.58 24.11 -14.83
CA GLY A 301 1.03 23.99 -13.48
C GLY A 301 -0.44 24.39 -13.31
N GLU A 302 -1.14 24.86 -14.35
CA GLU A 302 -2.61 24.98 -14.26
C GLU A 302 -3.26 23.59 -14.45
N PRO A 303 -4.20 23.18 -13.57
CA PRO A 303 -5.02 22.00 -13.79
C PRO A 303 -5.68 22.07 -15.16
N ASP A 304 -5.85 20.94 -15.85
CA ASP A 304 -6.41 20.87 -17.21
C ASP A 304 -7.88 21.34 -17.32
N GLY A 305 -8.45 21.82 -16.21
CA GLY A 305 -9.79 22.38 -16.13
C GLY A 305 -10.89 21.33 -16.29
N ARG A 306 -10.57 20.02 -16.24
CA ARG A 306 -11.53 18.93 -16.33
C ARG A 306 -11.97 18.49 -14.91
N PRO A 307 -13.25 18.66 -14.52
CA PRO A 307 -13.76 18.10 -13.28
C PRO A 307 -14.28 16.66 -13.46
N PRO A 308 -14.11 15.72 -12.50
CA PRO A 308 -13.04 15.54 -11.51
C PRO A 308 -12.24 14.23 -11.74
N GLY A 309 -10.94 14.28 -11.44
CA GLY A 309 -10.02 13.14 -11.42
C GLY A 309 -8.96 13.33 -10.33
N LEU A 310 -8.04 12.36 -10.17
CA LEU A 310 -6.85 12.48 -9.31
C LEU A 310 -5.84 13.53 -9.85
N ASP A 311 -6.27 14.43 -10.72
CA ASP A 311 -5.45 15.44 -11.37
C ASP A 311 -5.05 16.53 -10.38
N GLY A 312 -3.77 16.91 -10.42
CA GLY A 312 -3.20 17.83 -9.45
C GLY A 312 -3.01 17.24 -8.06
N TRP A 313 -3.19 15.93 -7.86
CA TRP A 313 -2.88 15.26 -6.60
C TRP A 313 -1.54 14.55 -6.65
N VAL A 314 -0.79 14.64 -5.55
CA VAL A 314 0.36 13.79 -5.29
C VAL A 314 -0.06 12.66 -4.37
N GLY A 315 0.24 11.42 -4.78
CA GLY A 315 -0.12 10.21 -4.04
C GLY A 315 1.09 9.61 -3.33
N LEU A 316 0.90 9.19 -2.08
CA LEU A 316 1.82 8.36 -1.32
C LEU A 316 1.31 6.91 -1.31
N HIS A 317 1.97 6.04 -2.06
CA HIS A 317 1.56 4.68 -2.36
C HIS A 317 2.33 3.65 -1.51
N TYR A 318 1.63 3.05 -0.55
CA TYR A 318 2.19 2.02 0.32
C TYR A 318 2.20 0.61 -0.30
N ASN A 319 1.50 0.44 -1.42
CA ASN A 319 1.25 -0.86 -2.02
C ASN A 319 1.49 -0.78 -3.53
N TRP A 320 2.46 -1.55 -4.01
CA TRP A 320 2.90 -1.53 -5.40
C TRP A 320 3.40 -2.91 -5.84
N VAL A 321 3.36 -3.13 -7.16
CA VAL A 321 3.92 -4.31 -7.84
C VAL A 321 4.69 -3.81 -9.05
N ILE A 322 5.90 -4.33 -9.24
CA ILE A 322 6.73 -4.13 -10.42
C ILE A 322 6.74 -5.46 -11.18
N LEU A 323 6.53 -5.40 -12.49
CA LEU A 323 6.59 -6.57 -13.36
C LEU A 323 7.66 -6.39 -14.43
N ASP A 324 8.50 -7.41 -14.62
CA ASP A 324 9.49 -7.40 -15.69
C ASP A 324 8.78 -7.39 -17.06
N ASP A 325 9.29 -6.64 -18.03
CA ASP A 325 8.76 -6.58 -19.41
C ASP A 325 8.77 -7.93 -20.13
N SER A 326 9.56 -8.88 -19.63
CA SER A 326 9.58 -10.26 -20.12
C SER A 326 8.37 -11.10 -19.69
N SER A 327 7.56 -10.58 -18.76
CA SER A 327 6.33 -11.21 -18.28
C SER A 327 5.29 -11.31 -19.40
N THR A 328 4.53 -12.40 -19.41
CA THR A 328 3.41 -12.65 -20.32
C THR A 328 2.18 -12.97 -19.49
N LEU A 329 1.34 -11.96 -19.26
CA LEU A 329 0.21 -12.01 -18.33
C LEU A 329 -1.04 -12.64 -18.97
N GLU A 330 -0.92 -13.91 -19.35
CA GLU A 330 -2.02 -14.71 -19.89
C GLU A 330 -2.01 -16.14 -19.34
N VAL A 331 -3.10 -16.88 -19.51
CA VAL A 331 -3.16 -18.29 -19.09
C VAL A 331 -2.09 -19.12 -19.79
N GLY A 332 -1.18 -19.69 -18.99
CA GLY A 332 -0.05 -20.48 -19.46
C GLY A 332 1.23 -19.67 -19.69
N GLY A 333 1.16 -18.34 -19.62
CA GLY A 333 2.32 -17.45 -19.62
C GLY A 333 3.09 -17.49 -18.29
N SER A 334 4.06 -16.60 -18.14
CA SER A 334 4.95 -16.48 -16.98
C SER A 334 5.01 -15.04 -16.50
N ALA A 335 5.39 -14.81 -15.24
CA ALA A 335 5.58 -13.46 -14.72
C ALA A 335 6.69 -13.45 -13.66
N SER A 336 7.47 -12.38 -13.64
CA SER A 336 8.45 -12.11 -12.59
C SER A 336 8.46 -10.63 -12.26
N GLY A 337 8.98 -10.31 -11.08
CA GLY A 337 9.15 -8.94 -10.63
C GLY A 337 9.17 -8.82 -9.11
N ALA A 338 8.82 -7.64 -8.61
CA ALA A 338 8.92 -7.25 -7.21
C ALA A 338 7.61 -6.69 -6.66
N PHE A 339 7.49 -6.64 -5.34
CA PHE A 339 6.37 -5.98 -4.68
C PHE A 339 6.76 -5.42 -3.31
N GLY A 340 6.01 -4.41 -2.88
CA GLY A 340 6.04 -3.87 -1.52
C GLY A 340 4.61 -3.58 -1.07
N MET A 341 4.22 -4.06 0.10
CA MET A 341 2.85 -3.97 0.60
C MET A 341 2.81 -3.68 2.08
N VAL A 342 1.93 -2.76 2.47
CA VAL A 342 1.54 -2.51 3.85
C VAL A 342 0.09 -2.90 4.03
N PHE A 343 -0.17 -3.71 5.04
CA PHE A 343 -1.48 -4.17 5.43
C PHE A 343 -1.89 -3.65 6.80
N ASP A 344 -3.15 -3.28 6.93
CA ASP A 344 -3.79 -2.93 8.20
C ASP A 344 -4.80 -4.03 8.58
N GLY A 345 -4.82 -4.40 9.87
CA GLY A 345 -5.72 -5.40 10.43
C GLY A 345 -7.13 -4.86 10.66
N ASP A 346 -8.13 -5.71 10.41
CA ASP A 346 -9.53 -5.31 10.56
C ASP A 346 -9.96 -5.19 12.04
N GLU A 347 -9.36 -5.98 12.93
CA GLU A 347 -9.83 -6.11 14.33
C GLU A 347 -8.75 -5.80 15.36
N SER A 348 -7.55 -6.35 15.15
CA SER A 348 -6.38 -5.93 15.89
C SER A 348 -5.81 -4.73 15.16
N ARG A 349 -5.35 -3.72 15.88
CA ARG A 349 -4.68 -2.58 15.24
C ARG A 349 -3.43 -3.01 14.45
N SER A 350 -3.05 -4.29 14.39
CA SER A 350 -1.84 -4.82 13.76
C SER A 350 -1.61 -4.33 12.34
N LYS A 351 -0.32 -4.19 12.03
CA LYS A 351 0.18 -3.70 10.75
C LYS A 351 1.28 -4.65 10.28
N PHE A 352 1.28 -4.95 8.99
CA PHE A 352 2.31 -5.80 8.39
C PHE A 352 2.87 -5.12 7.16
N PHE A 353 4.19 -4.99 7.11
CA PHE A 353 4.90 -4.66 5.90
C PHE A 353 5.52 -5.93 5.32
N ILE A 354 5.34 -6.16 4.03
CA ILE A 354 5.90 -7.29 3.30
C ILE A 354 6.41 -6.81 1.95
N SER A 355 7.65 -7.14 1.62
CA SER A 355 8.22 -6.96 0.28
C SER A 355 8.97 -8.20 -0.18
N GLY A 356 9.30 -8.23 -1.47
CA GLY A 356 10.18 -9.24 -2.05
C GLY A 356 10.02 -9.41 -3.55
N HIS A 357 10.71 -10.40 -4.11
CA HIS A 357 10.59 -10.77 -5.52
C HIS A 357 9.77 -12.05 -5.70
N PHE A 358 9.23 -12.23 -6.89
CA PHE A 358 8.57 -13.46 -7.30
C PHE A 358 8.95 -13.86 -8.72
N ASN A 359 8.88 -15.16 -8.97
CA ASN A 359 8.97 -15.73 -10.30
C ASN A 359 7.90 -16.83 -10.44
N VAL A 360 7.07 -16.69 -11.46
CA VAL A 360 5.95 -17.56 -11.81
C VAL A 360 6.25 -18.17 -13.18
N ASP A 361 6.64 -19.44 -13.19
CA ASP A 361 6.90 -20.17 -14.43
C ASP A 361 5.63 -20.42 -15.27
N ARG A 362 4.45 -20.42 -14.62
CA ARG A 362 3.18 -20.71 -15.28
C ARG A 362 1.97 -20.12 -14.56
N ILE A 363 1.28 -19.21 -15.23
CA ILE A 363 0.01 -18.65 -14.80
C ILE A 363 -1.12 -19.63 -15.13
N LYS A 364 -2.01 -19.89 -14.17
CA LYS A 364 -3.15 -20.80 -14.37
C LYS A 364 -4.41 -20.01 -14.74
N ALA A 365 -5.36 -20.66 -15.40
CA ALA A 365 -6.72 -20.13 -15.43
C ALA A 365 -7.34 -20.28 -14.05
N ASP A 366 -8.04 -19.26 -13.58
CA ASP A 366 -8.95 -19.42 -12.47
C ASP A 366 -9.99 -20.50 -12.82
N ARG A 367 -10.21 -21.43 -11.88
CA ARG A 367 -11.21 -22.49 -12.00
C ARG A 367 -12.53 -22.10 -11.35
N TRP A 368 -12.52 -21.04 -10.56
CA TRP A 368 -13.69 -20.44 -9.95
C TRP A 368 -14.29 -19.40 -10.90
N THR A 369 -14.41 -19.76 -12.18
CA THR A 369 -15.26 -19.00 -13.08
C THR A 369 -16.68 -19.11 -12.54
N THR A 370 -17.27 -17.97 -12.17
CA THR A 370 -18.73 -17.93 -12.21
C THR A 370 -19.07 -17.94 -13.69
N ASP A 371 -19.30 -19.13 -14.27
CA ASP A 371 -19.82 -19.30 -15.65
C ASP A 371 -21.18 -18.60 -15.88
N ASP A 372 -21.63 -17.83 -14.88
CA ASP A 372 -22.96 -17.36 -14.62
C ASP A 372 -22.87 -16.08 -13.77
N ILE A 373 -22.06 -15.08 -14.16
CA ILE A 373 -22.50 -13.69 -13.94
C ILE A 373 -23.76 -13.54 -14.79
N LYS A 374 -24.88 -14.03 -14.25
CA LYS A 374 -26.18 -14.01 -14.91
C LYS A 374 -26.39 -12.59 -15.41
N SER A 375 -26.89 -12.43 -16.61
CA SER A 375 -27.35 -11.14 -17.15
C SER A 375 -28.21 -10.33 -16.16
N ILE A 376 -28.86 -11.02 -15.21
CA ILE A 376 -29.52 -10.43 -14.03
C ILE A 376 -28.59 -9.59 -13.15
N LYS A 377 -27.35 -9.99 -12.89
CA LYS A 377 -26.38 -9.25 -12.08
C LYS A 377 -25.87 -7.98 -12.78
N LEU A 378 -25.57 -8.08 -14.07
CA LEU A 378 -25.27 -6.91 -14.90
C LEU A 378 -26.44 -5.91 -14.90
N ALA A 379 -27.67 -6.40 -15.06
CA ALA A 379 -28.87 -5.56 -14.99
C ALA A 379 -29.15 -5.01 -13.57
N GLN A 380 -28.83 -5.74 -12.51
CA GLN A 380 -28.98 -5.28 -11.11
C GLN A 380 -27.95 -4.20 -10.74
N ASN A 381 -26.76 -4.27 -11.31
CA ASN A 381 -25.69 -3.30 -11.07
C ASN A 381 -25.82 -2.03 -11.93
N GLY A 382 -26.82 -1.96 -12.81
CA GLY A 382 -27.03 -0.79 -13.68
C GLY A 382 -25.89 -0.56 -14.67
N THR A 383 -25.07 -1.58 -14.93
CA THR A 383 -23.93 -1.47 -15.84
C THR A 383 -24.45 -1.44 -17.27
N THR A 384 -24.45 -0.26 -17.88
CA THR A 384 -24.64 -0.11 -19.32
C THR A 384 -23.28 -0.30 -19.96
N LEU A 385 -23.10 -1.37 -20.71
CA LEU A 385 -21.92 -1.51 -21.56
C LEU A 385 -22.01 -0.41 -22.63
N CYS A 386 -20.93 0.31 -22.87
CA CYS A 386 -20.84 1.19 -24.03
C CYS A 386 -21.06 0.30 -25.27
N GLU A 387 -22.16 0.50 -25.99
CA GLU A 387 -22.50 -0.23 -27.22
C GLU A 387 -21.90 0.45 -28.45
#